data_AF-A0AAP0MP51-F1
#
_entry.id   AF-A0AAP0MP51-F1
#
_cell.length_a   1.000
_cell.length_b   1.000
_cell.length_c   1.000
_cell.angle_alpha   90.00
_cell.angle_beta   90.00
_cell.angle_gamma   90.00
#
_symmetry.space_group_name_H-M   'P 1'
#
loop_
_entity.id
_entity.type
_entity.pdbx_description
1 polymer ?
#
loop_
_entity_poly.entity_id
_entity_poly.type
_entity_poly.pdbx_seq_one_letter_code
_entity_poly.pdbx_strand_id
1 'polypeptide(L)'
;MWYSSGSFDGKNDDQNMDEVDDVFDDFVVEKQELQPQGVDPRRGWGFRGVHKAIICGKVKDTPVQKILRNGKTVTIFSVGTGGLFDQRIVGSKDLPKPVQWHRIAVHNEILGSYAVKQLVKNSSVYVEGDIEIRVYNDSINGEVKNIPEICIRRDGTLRLVKSGESISKISFDDLRKLSSLVNLCKSLLGLPVWFSCFTMTFSSASLLSTRVKMMLVISFVLILVTHVPGHNACPKCGSIEVPYPLSTNDNCGDPRYRVYCENDVLQLLSAGGFYYKIISINPSSYRLVISPPLIPKDTCYSSDLTSGGFTLDDDSPFNISTRNTVMLLNCSENILLSPLNCSSSSLCRLFEEQVEAGSGCRGTLCCHFLKDSSMTSRRIRVRVGGCTAYTSVVDIRPGDSIDSWNYGIELQWLPPN
;
A
#
# COMPACT_ATOMS: atom_id res chain seq x y z
N MET A 1 54.40 -33.55 -4.12
CA MET A 1 54.46 -34.84 -4.84
C MET A 1 53.29 -34.81 -5.84
N TRP A 2 53.44 -34.86 -7.17
CA TRP A 2 54.14 -35.86 -8.01
C TRP A 2 53.57 -37.29 -7.77
N TYR A 3 53.33 -38.21 -8.72
CA TYR A 3 53.37 -38.32 -10.20
C TYR A 3 52.65 -39.67 -10.59
N SER A 4 52.16 -39.99 -11.80
CA SER A 4 51.84 -39.24 -13.04
C SER A 4 50.89 -40.06 -13.96
N SER A 5 50.57 -39.50 -15.14
CA SER A 5 50.04 -40.09 -16.39
C SER A 5 50.56 -41.48 -16.86
N GLY A 6 49.76 -42.21 -17.65
CA GLY A 6 50.23 -43.28 -18.56
C GLY A 6 49.13 -43.91 -19.45
N SER A 7 49.33 -43.99 -20.76
CA SER A 7 48.45 -44.62 -21.78
C SER A 7 49.04 -45.92 -22.32
N PHE A 8 48.20 -46.82 -22.87
CA PHE A 8 48.50 -47.88 -23.88
C PHE A 8 47.12 -48.28 -24.48
N ASP A 9 46.83 -48.20 -25.79
CA ASP A 9 47.21 -49.09 -26.92
C ASP A 9 46.72 -50.55 -26.72
N GLY A 10 46.08 -51.28 -27.65
CA GLY A 10 45.72 -51.05 -29.06
C GLY A 10 44.75 -52.16 -29.57
N LYS A 11 44.36 -52.12 -30.85
CA LYS A 11 43.30 -52.94 -31.52
C LYS A 11 43.34 -54.48 -31.33
N ASN A 12 42.17 -55.12 -31.54
CA ASN A 12 42.03 -56.27 -32.46
C ASN A 12 40.56 -56.44 -32.94
N ASP A 13 40.37 -57.16 -34.05
CA ASP A 13 39.19 -57.09 -34.92
C ASP A 13 38.16 -58.26 -34.79
N ASP A 14 36.92 -57.97 -35.19
CA ASP A 14 35.94 -58.77 -35.95
C ASP A 14 35.37 -60.16 -35.54
N GLN A 15 34.02 -60.24 -35.69
CA GLN A 15 33.16 -61.36 -36.13
C GLN A 15 32.99 -62.62 -35.24
N ASN A 16 31.79 -62.81 -34.67
CA ASN A 16 30.71 -63.58 -35.35
C ASN A 16 29.34 -63.51 -34.61
N MET A 17 28.28 -64.01 -35.25
CA MET A 17 26.95 -64.26 -34.66
C MET A 17 26.96 -65.50 -33.74
N ASP A 18 26.02 -65.58 -32.80
CA ASP A 18 25.00 -66.66 -32.74
C ASP A 18 23.98 -66.42 -31.61
N GLU A 19 22.88 -67.20 -31.61
CA GLU A 19 21.61 -66.93 -30.91
C GLU A 19 21.51 -67.43 -29.45
N VAL A 20 20.67 -66.71 -28.67
CA VAL A 20 19.67 -67.17 -27.67
C VAL A 20 20.06 -68.21 -26.60
N ASP A 21 19.83 -67.86 -25.33
CA ASP A 21 19.02 -68.71 -24.43
C ASP A 21 18.44 -67.91 -23.24
N ASP A 22 17.22 -68.28 -22.82
CA ASP A 22 16.41 -67.57 -21.83
C ASP A 22 16.84 -67.82 -20.37
N VAL A 23 16.86 -66.76 -19.55
CA VAL A 23 16.50 -66.86 -18.12
C VAL A 23 15.58 -65.70 -17.75
N PHE A 24 14.32 -66.04 -17.50
CA PHE A 24 13.29 -65.15 -16.99
C PHE A 24 13.38 -65.13 -15.46
N ASP A 25 13.65 -63.99 -14.82
CA ASP A 25 13.38 -63.87 -13.38
C ASP A 25 12.94 -62.45 -12.93
N ASP A 26 11.96 -62.49 -12.05
CA ASP A 26 11.24 -61.45 -11.30
C ASP A 26 11.38 -59.96 -11.73
N PHE A 27 10.45 -59.48 -12.57
CA PHE A 27 10.25 -58.05 -12.78
C PHE A 27 9.48 -57.43 -11.60
N VAL A 28 10.19 -57.23 -10.47
CA VAL A 28 9.73 -56.37 -9.39
C VAL A 28 9.47 -55.00 -10.01
N VAL A 29 8.18 -54.60 -10.08
CA VAL A 29 7.80 -53.26 -10.50
C VAL A 29 8.27 -52.30 -9.40
N GLU A 30 9.50 -51.85 -9.54
CA GLU A 30 10.10 -50.83 -8.70
C GLU A 30 9.21 -49.60 -8.82
N LYS A 31 8.44 -49.36 -7.76
CA LYS A 31 7.49 -48.25 -7.66
C LYS A 31 8.29 -46.96 -7.67
N GLN A 32 8.54 -46.43 -8.88
CA GLN A 32 9.29 -45.20 -9.08
C GLN A 32 8.81 -44.17 -8.05
N GLU A 33 9.71 -43.79 -7.14
CA GLU A 33 9.44 -42.70 -6.23
C GLU A 33 9.30 -41.44 -7.08
N LEU A 34 8.04 -41.05 -7.32
CA LEU A 34 7.68 -39.81 -7.99
C LEU A 34 8.38 -38.67 -7.28
N GLN A 35 9.51 -38.22 -7.84
CA GLN A 35 10.23 -37.08 -7.31
C GLN A 35 9.23 -35.92 -7.22
N PRO A 36 9.01 -35.33 -6.03
CA PRO A 36 8.16 -34.17 -5.93
C PRO A 36 8.80 -33.09 -6.82
N GLN A 37 8.06 -32.62 -7.84
CA GLN A 37 8.51 -31.52 -8.68
C GLN A 37 8.60 -30.27 -7.82
N GLY A 38 9.76 -30.11 -7.19
CA GLY A 38 10.06 -29.03 -6.27
C GLY A 38 10.02 -27.72 -7.03
N VAL A 39 9.13 -26.82 -6.61
CA VAL A 39 9.15 -25.44 -7.06
C VAL A 39 10.48 -24.85 -6.59
N ASP A 40 11.45 -24.65 -7.51
CA ASP A 40 12.77 -24.12 -7.17
C ASP A 40 12.60 -22.75 -6.48
N PRO A 41 12.94 -22.62 -5.19
CA PRO A 41 12.75 -21.38 -4.45
C PRO A 41 13.59 -20.22 -5.01
N ARG A 42 14.60 -20.50 -5.84
CA ARG A 42 15.49 -19.49 -6.44
C ARG A 42 14.91 -18.87 -7.71
N ARG A 43 14.02 -19.57 -8.43
CA ARG A 43 13.47 -19.15 -9.73
C ARG A 43 12.54 -17.93 -9.72
N GLY A 44 12.19 -17.40 -8.54
CA GLY A 44 11.30 -16.22 -8.39
C GLY A 44 11.98 -14.90 -8.04
N TRP A 45 13.23 -14.89 -7.54
CA TRP A 45 13.82 -13.71 -6.87
C TRP A 45 14.10 -12.50 -7.78
N GLY A 46 14.12 -12.70 -9.11
CA GLY A 46 14.25 -11.62 -10.09
C GLY A 46 12.95 -10.83 -10.35
N PHE A 47 11.78 -11.38 -9.97
CA PHE A 47 10.48 -10.80 -10.28
C PHE A 47 9.92 -10.02 -9.07
N ARG A 48 10.32 -8.76 -8.94
CA ARG A 48 9.72 -7.83 -7.98
C ARG A 48 8.40 -7.27 -8.53
N GLY A 49 7.32 -7.37 -7.76
CA GLY A 49 6.00 -6.88 -8.12
C GLY A 49 5.04 -6.93 -6.92
N VAL A 50 3.80 -6.51 -7.13
CA VAL A 50 2.74 -6.54 -6.09
C VAL A 50 1.76 -7.68 -6.40
N HIS A 51 1.60 -8.60 -5.45
CA HIS A 51 0.51 -9.57 -5.43
C HIS A 51 -0.48 -9.18 -4.33
N LYS A 52 -1.73 -8.87 -4.68
CA LYS A 52 -2.80 -8.59 -3.72
C LYS A 52 -4.15 -8.95 -4.34
N ALA A 53 -5.00 -9.61 -3.57
CA ALA A 53 -6.40 -9.86 -3.89
C ALA A 53 -7.30 -9.21 -2.84
N ILE A 54 -8.41 -8.62 -3.32
CA ILE A 54 -9.51 -8.12 -2.50
C ILE A 54 -10.78 -8.80 -2.98
N ILE A 55 -11.50 -9.44 -2.07
CA ILE A 55 -12.75 -10.15 -2.36
C ILE A 55 -13.85 -9.70 -1.42
N CYS A 56 -14.98 -9.30 -2.02
CA CYS A 56 -16.26 -9.10 -1.34
C CYS A 56 -17.23 -10.16 -1.87
N GLY A 57 -17.73 -11.05 -1.01
CA GLY A 57 -18.59 -12.14 -1.45
C GLY A 57 -19.25 -12.90 -0.29
N LYS A 58 -19.91 -14.02 -0.60
CA LYS A 58 -20.59 -14.85 0.41
C LYS A 58 -19.84 -16.16 0.66
N VAL A 59 -19.72 -16.53 1.94
CA VAL A 59 -19.09 -17.78 2.38
C VAL A 59 -19.95 -18.97 1.99
N LYS A 60 -19.37 -19.95 1.28
CA LYS A 60 -20.07 -21.16 0.81
C LYS A 60 -20.52 -22.08 1.95
N ASP A 61 -19.57 -22.40 2.83
CA ASP A 61 -19.67 -23.38 3.90
C ASP A 61 -18.80 -22.90 5.09
N THR A 62 -19.07 -23.37 6.30
CA THR A 62 -18.38 -22.93 7.53
C THR A 62 -16.86 -23.14 7.45
N PRO A 63 -16.02 -22.19 7.90
CA PRO A 63 -14.57 -22.36 7.81
C PRO A 63 -14.04 -23.55 8.59
N VAL A 64 -13.06 -24.24 8.00
CA VAL A 64 -12.45 -25.44 8.56
C VAL A 64 -11.01 -25.15 8.97
N GLN A 65 -10.70 -25.29 10.25
CA GLN A 65 -9.32 -25.29 10.74
C GLN A 65 -8.64 -26.63 10.46
N LYS A 66 -7.40 -26.56 9.99
CA LYS A 66 -6.50 -27.71 9.79
C LYS A 66 -5.16 -27.43 10.45
N ILE A 67 -4.58 -28.44 11.09
CA ILE A 67 -3.23 -28.37 11.63
C ILE A 67 -2.26 -28.83 10.52
N LEU A 68 -1.26 -28.02 10.22
CA LEU A 68 -0.20 -28.35 9.27
C LEU A 68 0.87 -29.25 9.93
N ARG A 69 1.69 -29.93 9.11
CA ARG A 69 2.84 -30.74 9.56
C ARG A 69 3.85 -29.98 10.42
N ASN A 70 3.87 -28.65 10.34
CA ASN A 70 4.74 -27.77 11.14
C ASN A 70 4.09 -27.29 12.46
N GLY A 71 2.97 -27.89 12.87
CA GLY A 71 2.23 -27.55 14.09
C GLY A 71 1.35 -26.30 14.00
N LYS A 72 1.42 -25.50 12.91
CA LYS A 72 0.60 -24.29 12.76
C LYS A 72 -0.81 -24.61 12.27
N THR A 73 -1.79 -23.89 12.80
CA THR A 73 -3.18 -23.94 12.31
C THR A 73 -3.36 -23.07 11.06
N VAL A 74 -4.12 -23.56 10.08
CA VAL A 74 -4.61 -22.80 8.92
C VAL A 74 -6.11 -22.97 8.81
N THR A 75 -6.84 -21.87 8.65
CA THR A 75 -8.30 -21.90 8.44
C THR A 75 -8.61 -21.75 6.96
N ILE A 76 -9.46 -22.63 6.42
CA ILE A 76 -9.77 -22.68 4.98
C ILE A 76 -11.28 -22.57 4.78
N PHE A 77 -11.70 -21.72 3.84
CA PHE A 77 -13.09 -21.59 3.39
C PHE A 77 -13.16 -21.12 1.93
N SER A 78 -14.36 -21.18 1.34
CA SER A 78 -14.61 -20.71 -0.03
C SER A 78 -15.56 -19.52 -0.04
N VAL A 79 -15.26 -18.51 -0.84
CA VAL A 79 -16.10 -17.31 -1.04
C VAL A 79 -16.60 -17.27 -2.47
N GLY A 80 -17.91 -17.11 -2.63
CA GLY A 80 -18.58 -16.92 -3.91
C GLY A 80 -18.76 -15.44 -4.23
N THR A 81 -18.35 -15.04 -5.43
CA THR A 81 -18.65 -13.72 -6.01
C THR A 81 -19.60 -13.88 -7.20
N GLY A 82 -20.31 -12.80 -7.56
CA GLY A 82 -21.16 -12.79 -8.75
C GLY A 82 -20.33 -12.96 -10.03
N GLY A 83 -20.81 -13.79 -10.96
CA GLY A 83 -20.07 -14.18 -12.15
C GLY A 83 -19.79 -13.05 -13.15
N LEU A 84 -18.81 -13.30 -14.01
CA LEU A 84 -18.58 -12.52 -15.24
C LEU A 84 -19.77 -12.71 -16.20
N PHE A 85 -20.15 -11.65 -16.90
CA PHE A 85 -21.17 -11.70 -17.96
C PHE A 85 -20.49 -12.00 -19.30
N ASP A 86 -20.81 -13.15 -19.92
CA ASP A 86 -20.30 -13.45 -21.27
C ASP A 86 -21.12 -12.72 -22.32
N GLN A 87 -20.56 -11.63 -22.85
CA GLN A 87 -21.18 -10.76 -23.85
C GLN A 87 -21.43 -11.46 -25.20
N ARG A 88 -20.86 -12.66 -25.43
CA ARG A 88 -21.03 -13.42 -26.68
C ARG A 88 -22.33 -14.23 -26.70
N ILE A 89 -22.96 -14.45 -25.55
CA ILE A 89 -24.23 -15.15 -25.46
C ILE A 89 -25.36 -14.13 -25.65
N VAL A 90 -25.94 -14.11 -26.85
CA VAL A 90 -27.10 -13.27 -27.17
C VAL A 90 -28.33 -13.85 -26.47
N GLY A 91 -28.70 -13.26 -25.33
CA GLY A 91 -29.83 -13.69 -24.52
C GLY A 91 -30.36 -12.58 -23.61
N SER A 92 -31.40 -12.89 -22.83
CA SER A 92 -32.05 -11.95 -21.90
C SER A 92 -31.05 -11.35 -20.91
N LYS A 93 -31.15 -10.03 -20.65
CA LYS A 93 -30.21 -9.29 -19.78
C LYS A 93 -30.15 -9.80 -18.32
N ASP A 94 -31.14 -10.57 -17.90
CA ASP A 94 -31.37 -11.00 -16.51
C ASP A 94 -30.98 -12.46 -16.21
N LEU A 95 -30.20 -13.11 -17.09
CA LEU A 95 -29.70 -14.47 -16.84
C LEU A 95 -28.80 -14.53 -15.59
N PRO A 96 -28.98 -15.53 -14.69
CA PRO A 96 -28.21 -15.64 -13.46
C PRO A 96 -26.73 -15.92 -13.76
N LYS A 97 -25.85 -15.00 -13.35
CA LYS A 97 -24.40 -15.08 -13.60
C LYS A 97 -23.78 -16.23 -12.79
N PRO A 98 -22.97 -17.11 -13.40
CA PRO A 98 -22.41 -18.28 -12.71
C PRO A 98 -21.44 -17.85 -11.60
N VAL A 99 -21.67 -18.31 -10.36
CA VAL A 99 -20.85 -17.94 -9.19
C VAL A 99 -19.39 -18.35 -9.37
N GLN A 100 -18.46 -17.40 -9.11
CA GLN A 100 -17.03 -17.68 -9.09
C GLN A 100 -16.58 -18.01 -7.66
N TRP A 101 -16.00 -19.20 -7.48
CA TRP A 101 -15.55 -19.70 -6.18
C TRP A 101 -14.06 -19.44 -5.96
N HIS A 102 -13.76 -18.73 -4.88
CA HIS A 102 -12.41 -18.36 -4.50
C HIS A 102 -12.01 -19.08 -3.21
N ARG A 103 -10.84 -19.74 -3.20
CA ARG A 103 -10.33 -20.48 -2.05
C ARG A 103 -9.51 -19.54 -1.16
N ILE A 104 -9.94 -19.36 0.09
CA ILE A 104 -9.28 -18.51 1.08
C ILE A 104 -8.53 -19.39 2.08
N ALA A 105 -7.25 -19.08 2.32
CA ALA A 105 -6.38 -19.75 3.28
C ALA A 105 -5.85 -18.74 4.31
N VAL A 106 -6.28 -18.87 5.57
CA VAL A 106 -5.92 -17.95 6.65
C VAL A 106 -4.82 -18.59 7.49
N HIS A 107 -3.60 -18.06 7.37
CA HIS A 107 -2.42 -18.50 8.11
C HIS A 107 -2.24 -17.76 9.45
N ASN A 108 -2.92 -16.61 9.63
CA ASN A 108 -2.98 -15.90 10.90
C ASN A 108 -3.94 -16.62 11.87
N GLU A 109 -3.40 -17.16 12.96
CA GLU A 109 -4.13 -17.94 13.97
C GLU A 109 -5.28 -17.17 14.63
N ILE A 110 -5.11 -15.86 14.88
CA ILE A 110 -6.12 -14.99 15.50
C ILE A 110 -7.28 -14.80 14.52
N LEU A 111 -6.99 -14.46 13.26
CA LEU A 111 -8.00 -14.30 12.22
C LEU A 111 -8.68 -15.63 11.86
N GLY A 112 -7.95 -16.75 11.89
CA GLY A 112 -8.50 -18.09 11.69
C GLY A 112 -9.45 -18.52 12.81
N SER A 113 -9.11 -18.19 14.05
CA SER A 113 -9.97 -18.41 15.22
C SER A 113 -11.21 -17.51 15.20
N TYR A 114 -11.08 -16.26 14.75
CA TYR A 114 -12.21 -15.38 14.48
C TYR A 114 -13.11 -15.94 13.37
N ALA A 115 -12.53 -16.41 12.26
CA ALA A 115 -13.25 -16.94 11.11
C ALA A 115 -14.16 -18.12 11.50
N VAL A 116 -13.64 -19.12 12.21
CA VAL A 116 -14.44 -20.28 12.67
C VAL A 116 -15.54 -19.87 13.64
N LYS A 117 -15.30 -18.88 14.51
CA LYS A 117 -16.27 -18.43 15.52
C LYS A 117 -17.38 -17.53 14.97
N GLN A 118 -17.13 -16.79 13.88
CA GLN A 118 -18.01 -15.71 13.42
C GLN A 118 -18.58 -15.93 12.01
N LEU A 119 -17.96 -16.73 11.15
CA LEU A 119 -18.43 -16.95 9.78
C LEU A 119 -19.29 -18.21 9.68
N VAL A 120 -20.58 -18.00 9.41
CA VAL A 120 -21.52 -19.07 9.04
C VAL A 120 -21.73 -19.12 7.52
N LYS A 121 -22.33 -20.21 7.03
CA LYS A 121 -22.77 -20.32 5.63
C LYS A 121 -23.61 -19.10 5.21
N ASN A 122 -23.41 -18.62 3.98
CA ASN A 122 -23.99 -17.39 3.42
C ASN A 122 -23.61 -16.06 4.10
N SER A 123 -22.68 -16.06 5.07
CA SER A 123 -22.11 -14.81 5.61
C SER A 123 -21.47 -13.99 4.50
N SER A 124 -21.78 -12.69 4.43
CA SER A 124 -21.06 -11.78 3.54
C SER A 124 -19.73 -11.40 4.19
N VAL A 125 -18.64 -11.40 3.43
CA VAL A 125 -17.28 -11.16 3.95
C VAL A 125 -16.47 -10.25 3.04
N TYR A 126 -15.61 -9.44 3.66
CA TYR A 126 -14.49 -8.75 3.02
C TYR A 126 -13.22 -9.54 3.36
N VAL A 127 -12.43 -9.84 2.33
CA VAL A 127 -11.17 -10.57 2.41
C VAL A 127 -10.10 -9.81 1.64
N GLU A 128 -8.94 -9.60 2.26
CA GLU A 128 -7.75 -9.06 1.62
C GLU A 128 -6.55 -9.94 1.95
N GLY A 129 -5.72 -10.25 0.95
CA GLY A 129 -4.52 -11.06 1.14
C GLY A 129 -3.73 -11.24 -0.15
N ASP A 130 -2.76 -12.15 -0.12
CA ASP A 130 -1.82 -12.42 -1.20
C ASP A 130 -2.38 -13.48 -2.15
N ILE A 131 -2.13 -13.36 -3.46
CA ILE A 131 -2.45 -14.42 -4.43
C ILE A 131 -1.27 -15.39 -4.46
N GLU A 132 -1.49 -16.63 -4.03
CA GLU A 132 -0.49 -17.69 -4.04
C GLU A 132 -0.98 -18.90 -4.83
N ILE A 133 -0.05 -19.62 -5.48
CA ILE A 133 -0.36 -20.90 -6.14
C ILE A 133 0.25 -22.01 -5.31
N ARG A 134 -0.61 -22.86 -4.73
CA ARG A 134 -0.18 -24.05 -4.00
C ARG A 134 -0.04 -25.22 -4.97
N VAL A 135 1.20 -25.68 -5.12
CA VAL A 135 1.56 -26.88 -5.88
C VAL A 135 1.48 -28.10 -4.96
N TYR A 136 0.85 -29.19 -5.41
CA TYR A 136 0.92 -30.48 -4.74
C TYR A 136 0.78 -31.62 -5.75
N ASN A 137 1.44 -32.75 -5.48
CA ASN A 137 1.28 -33.96 -6.26
C ASN A 137 0.02 -34.69 -5.80
N ASP A 138 -0.82 -35.10 -6.75
CA ASP A 138 -1.92 -36.01 -6.48
C ASP A 138 -1.36 -37.43 -6.26
N SER A 139 -1.52 -37.98 -5.06
CA SER A 139 -0.94 -39.28 -4.69
C SER A 139 -1.58 -40.46 -5.40
N ILE A 140 -2.69 -40.26 -6.11
CA ILE A 140 -3.41 -41.30 -6.86
C ILE A 140 -3.01 -41.29 -8.34
N ASN A 141 -2.92 -40.10 -8.95
CA ASN A 141 -2.65 -39.94 -10.38
C ASN A 141 -1.18 -39.63 -10.71
N GLY A 142 -0.36 -39.28 -9.72
CA GLY A 142 1.02 -38.78 -9.92
C GLY A 142 1.12 -37.36 -10.51
N GLU A 143 0.00 -36.78 -10.95
CA GLU A 143 -0.07 -35.44 -11.55
C GLU A 143 0.23 -34.31 -10.55
N VAL A 144 0.93 -33.29 -11.03
CA VAL A 144 1.21 -32.06 -10.27
C VAL A 144 0.05 -31.07 -10.46
N LYS A 145 -0.64 -30.73 -9.37
CA LYS A 145 -1.80 -29.84 -9.37
C LYS A 145 -1.47 -28.48 -8.78
N ASN A 146 -1.73 -27.44 -9.56
CA ASN A 146 -1.57 -26.04 -9.19
C ASN A 146 -2.94 -25.45 -8.80
N ILE A 147 -3.15 -25.16 -7.52
CA ILE A 147 -4.38 -24.52 -7.04
C ILE A 147 -4.07 -23.06 -6.67
N PRO A 148 -4.73 -22.06 -7.29
CA PRO A 148 -4.67 -20.67 -6.86
C PRO A 148 -5.49 -20.50 -5.57
N GLU A 149 -4.88 -19.84 -4.58
CA GLU A 149 -5.43 -19.60 -3.24
C GLU A 149 -5.14 -18.16 -2.82
N ILE A 150 -6.04 -17.58 -2.01
CA ILE A 150 -5.82 -16.24 -1.45
C ILE A 150 -5.38 -16.43 0.01
N CYS A 151 -4.12 -16.12 0.25
CA CYS A 151 -3.43 -16.36 1.52
C CYS A 151 -3.46 -15.10 2.40
N ILE A 152 -4.08 -15.20 3.56
CA ILE A 152 -4.03 -14.16 4.59
C ILE A 152 -2.87 -14.45 5.53
N ARG A 153 -1.74 -13.75 5.33
CA ARG A 153 -0.52 -13.90 6.13
C ARG A 153 -0.40 -12.86 7.25
N ARG A 154 0.19 -11.68 6.99
CA ARG A 154 0.55 -10.69 8.03
C ARG A 154 -0.23 -9.38 7.93
N ASP A 155 -0.34 -8.83 6.72
CA ASP A 155 -1.02 -7.57 6.38
C ASP A 155 -2.47 -7.78 5.92
N GLY A 156 -2.77 -8.96 5.37
CA GLY A 156 -4.11 -9.32 4.92
C GLY A 156 -5.18 -9.23 6.02
N THR A 157 -6.41 -8.91 5.61
CA THR A 157 -7.53 -8.65 6.53
C THR A 157 -8.76 -9.50 6.23
N LEU A 158 -9.56 -9.79 7.27
CA LEU A 158 -10.79 -10.56 7.18
C LEU A 158 -11.86 -9.90 8.04
N ARG A 159 -13.02 -9.56 7.44
CA ARG A 159 -14.14 -8.93 8.16
C ARG A 159 -15.48 -9.53 7.75
N LEU A 160 -16.34 -9.78 8.74
CA LEU A 160 -17.76 -10.11 8.51
C LEU A 160 -18.53 -8.84 8.10
N VAL A 161 -19.31 -8.92 7.02
CA VAL A 161 -20.21 -7.86 6.55
C VAL A 161 -21.64 -8.24 6.93
N LYS A 162 -22.27 -7.49 7.84
CA LYS A 162 -23.64 -7.74 8.28
C LYS A 162 -24.63 -7.08 7.31
N SER A 163 -25.59 -7.85 6.81
CA SER A 163 -26.67 -7.36 5.97
C SER A 163 -27.83 -6.87 6.86
N GLY A 164 -27.87 -5.58 7.15
CA GLY A 164 -28.86 -4.99 8.07
C GLY A 164 -28.64 -3.51 8.39
N GLU A 165 -27.43 -3.00 8.19
CA GLU A 165 -27.14 -1.57 8.26
C GLU A 165 -27.09 -0.98 6.85
N SER A 166 -27.79 0.15 6.67
CA SER A 166 -27.64 0.97 5.47
C SER A 166 -26.22 1.50 5.39
N ILE A 167 -25.59 1.38 4.22
CA ILE A 167 -24.18 1.78 3.98
C ILE A 167 -23.97 3.30 4.18
N SER A 168 -25.04 4.07 4.39
CA SER A 168 -25.03 5.49 4.77
C SER A 168 -24.82 5.78 6.27
N LYS A 169 -24.79 4.78 7.17
CA LYS A 169 -24.43 4.95 8.59
C LYS A 169 -23.68 3.74 9.18
N ILE A 170 -22.46 3.50 8.71
CA ILE A 170 -21.44 2.85 9.55
C ILE A 170 -20.61 3.97 10.18
N SER A 171 -20.93 4.34 11.42
CA SER A 171 -20.04 5.21 12.20
C SER A 171 -18.75 4.44 12.50
N PHE A 172 -17.61 5.13 12.41
CA PHE A 172 -16.29 4.55 12.67
C PHE A 172 -15.99 4.34 14.17
N ASP A 173 -16.90 4.76 15.07
CA ASP A 173 -16.64 4.82 16.51
C ASP A 173 -16.73 3.49 17.26
N ASP A 174 -17.61 2.56 16.87
CA ASP A 174 -17.77 1.30 17.61
C ASP A 174 -16.69 0.25 17.34
N LEU A 175 -15.89 0.42 16.26
CA LEU A 175 -14.68 -0.38 16.05
C LEU A 175 -13.50 0.04 16.96
N ARG A 176 -13.60 1.18 17.66
CA ARG A 176 -12.54 1.72 18.52
C ARG A 176 -12.52 1.09 19.94
N LYS A 177 -13.51 0.26 20.30
CA LYS A 177 -13.66 -0.32 21.66
C LYS A 177 -13.10 -1.73 21.87
N LEU A 178 -12.57 -2.39 20.84
CA LEU A 178 -12.07 -3.79 20.94
C LEU A 178 -10.59 -4.00 20.56
N SER A 179 -9.81 -2.93 20.38
CA SER A 179 -8.36 -3.00 20.08
C SER A 179 -7.46 -2.23 21.05
N SER A 180 -8.01 -1.34 21.89
CA SER A 180 -7.23 -0.44 22.77
C SER A 180 -6.73 -1.07 24.08
N LEU A 181 -7.24 -2.23 24.49
CA LEU A 181 -6.96 -2.82 25.82
C LEU A 181 -5.71 -3.71 25.91
N VAL A 182 -5.06 -4.08 24.79
CA VAL A 182 -3.93 -5.03 24.82
C VAL A 182 -2.56 -4.35 24.63
N ASN A 183 -2.48 -3.24 23.90
CA ASN A 183 -1.20 -2.62 23.53
C ASN A 183 -0.83 -1.34 24.29
N LEU A 184 -1.75 -0.72 25.03
CA LEU A 184 -1.43 0.46 25.87
C LEU A 184 -0.63 0.10 27.13
N CYS A 185 -0.63 -1.18 27.54
CA CYS A 185 0.02 -1.65 28.77
C CYS A 185 1.51 -2.01 28.61
N LYS A 186 2.13 -1.76 27.43
CA LYS A 186 3.50 -2.22 27.11
C LYS A 186 4.55 -1.13 26.83
N SER A 187 4.16 0.16 26.78
CA SER A 187 5.12 1.27 26.52
C SER A 187 5.05 2.42 27.54
N LEU A 188 4.16 2.38 28.53
CA LEU A 188 3.92 3.48 29.47
C LEU A 188 4.66 3.37 30.82
N LEU A 189 5.57 2.40 30.98
CA LEU A 189 6.43 2.23 32.15
C LEU A 189 7.91 2.31 31.75
N GLY A 190 8.30 3.47 31.23
CA GLY A 190 9.69 3.84 30.96
C GLY A 190 10.15 4.99 31.86
N LEU A 191 10.85 4.65 32.95
CA LEU A 191 11.59 5.55 33.87
C LEU A 191 10.73 6.43 34.84
N PRO A 192 11.27 6.87 36.00
CA PRO A 192 12.46 6.43 36.74
C PRO A 192 12.16 6.02 38.21
N VAL A 193 13.24 5.78 38.97
CA VAL A 193 13.25 5.21 40.33
C VAL A 193 12.74 6.20 41.41
N TRP A 194 11.45 6.17 41.77
CA TRP A 194 10.97 6.77 43.03
C TRP A 194 9.76 6.07 43.69
N PHE A 195 9.43 4.84 43.27
CA PHE A 195 8.25 4.09 43.76
C PHE A 195 8.54 3.07 44.89
N SER A 196 9.54 3.34 45.73
CA SER A 196 9.92 2.46 46.86
C SER A 196 9.88 3.14 48.24
N CYS A 197 9.37 4.37 48.34
CA CYS A 197 9.38 5.12 49.61
C CYS A 197 7.99 5.59 50.11
N PHE A 198 6.89 5.22 49.45
CA PHE A 198 5.52 5.60 49.89
C PHE A 198 4.58 4.43 50.21
N THR A 199 5.14 3.23 50.42
CA THR A 199 4.44 2.08 51.03
C THR A 199 4.76 1.91 52.53
N MET A 200 5.60 2.77 53.12
CA MET A 200 6.09 2.63 54.50
C MET A 200 5.80 3.80 55.46
N THR A 201 4.68 4.51 55.33
CA THR A 201 4.13 5.35 56.44
C THR A 201 2.60 5.48 56.43
N PHE A 202 1.85 4.37 56.39
CA PHE A 202 0.42 4.37 56.79
C PHE A 202 -0.02 3.05 57.46
N SER A 203 0.82 2.51 58.33
CA SER A 203 0.46 1.38 59.22
C SER A 203 -0.05 1.83 60.61
N SER A 204 -0.25 3.14 60.83
CA SER A 204 -0.58 3.72 62.14
C SER A 204 -1.55 4.91 62.07
N ALA A 205 -2.69 4.73 61.38
CA ALA A 205 -3.82 5.68 61.44
C ALA A 205 -5.17 4.97 61.19
N SER A 206 -5.61 4.18 62.17
CA SER A 206 -6.84 3.37 62.16
C SER A 206 -8.13 4.17 62.46
N LEU A 207 -8.24 5.41 61.95
CA LEU A 207 -9.31 6.34 62.38
C LEU A 207 -9.89 7.26 61.28
N LEU A 208 -9.66 6.96 59.99
CA LEU A 208 -10.30 7.68 58.88
C LEU A 208 -11.20 6.77 58.05
N SER A 209 -12.49 7.12 57.99
CA SER A 209 -13.54 6.33 57.33
C SER A 209 -13.20 5.96 55.88
N THR A 210 -13.57 4.75 55.47
CA THR A 210 -13.40 4.23 54.10
C THR A 210 -13.94 5.19 53.04
N ARG A 211 -14.99 5.97 53.34
CA ARG A 211 -15.53 6.99 52.43
C ARG A 211 -14.53 8.10 52.10
N VAL A 212 -13.69 8.53 53.05
CA VAL A 212 -12.71 9.61 52.83
C VAL A 212 -11.53 9.14 51.98
N LYS A 213 -11.06 7.90 52.19
CA LYS A 213 -10.04 7.28 51.34
C LYS A 213 -10.53 7.11 49.89
N MET A 214 -11.80 6.72 49.73
CA MET A 214 -12.45 6.62 48.40
C MET A 214 -12.52 7.99 47.70
N MET A 215 -12.91 9.06 48.42
CA MET A 215 -12.99 10.42 47.87
C MET A 215 -11.63 11.00 47.46
N LEU A 216 -10.55 10.74 48.23
CA LEU A 216 -9.20 11.16 47.85
C LEU A 216 -8.69 10.44 46.60
N VAL A 217 -8.95 9.13 46.47
CA VAL A 217 -8.60 8.36 45.26
C VAL A 217 -9.41 8.83 44.05
N ILE A 218 -10.73 9.07 44.21
CA ILE A 218 -11.56 9.65 43.14
C ILE A 218 -11.05 11.03 42.73
N SER A 219 -10.70 11.90 43.68
CA SER A 219 -10.16 13.24 43.39
C SER A 219 -8.83 13.17 42.62
N PHE A 220 -7.93 12.26 42.99
CA PHE A 220 -6.67 12.06 42.30
C PHE A 220 -6.86 11.50 40.87
N VAL A 221 -7.83 10.59 40.69
CA VAL A 221 -8.23 10.07 39.37
C VAL A 221 -8.86 11.16 38.50
N LEU A 222 -9.68 12.06 39.07
CA LEU A 222 -10.23 13.20 38.32
C LEU A 222 -9.16 14.20 37.89
N ILE A 223 -8.13 14.46 38.71
CA ILE A 223 -7.03 15.36 38.35
C ILE A 223 -6.26 14.81 37.14
N LEU A 224 -6.00 13.50 37.09
CA LEU A 224 -5.34 12.82 35.96
C LEU A 224 -6.12 12.89 34.64
N VAL A 225 -7.42 13.19 34.65
CA VAL A 225 -8.27 13.30 33.44
C VAL A 225 -8.22 14.70 32.82
N THR A 226 -7.58 15.69 33.47
CA THR A 226 -7.64 17.11 33.04
C THR A 226 -6.62 17.55 31.98
N HIS A 227 -5.70 16.67 31.53
CA HIS A 227 -4.73 16.99 30.46
C HIS A 227 -4.80 15.99 29.30
N VAL A 228 -5.89 16.08 28.53
CA VAL A 228 -5.82 15.78 27.09
C VAL A 228 -5.41 17.07 26.40
N PRO A 229 -4.24 17.16 25.73
CA PRO A 229 -3.96 18.27 24.84
C PRO A 229 -4.95 18.20 23.68
N GLY A 230 -5.95 19.08 23.68
CA GLY A 230 -6.74 19.33 22.49
C GLY A 230 -5.80 19.86 21.41
N HIS A 231 -5.60 19.08 20.34
CA HIS A 231 -4.80 19.49 19.19
C HIS A 231 -5.53 20.62 18.45
N ASN A 232 -5.37 21.83 18.97
CA ASN A 232 -5.99 23.04 18.45
C ASN A 232 -5.42 23.37 17.06
N ALA A 233 -6.18 24.15 16.29
CA ALA A 233 -5.70 24.72 15.04
C ALA A 233 -4.43 25.55 15.29
N CYS A 234 -3.49 25.50 14.35
CA CYS A 234 -2.23 26.22 14.47
C CYS A 234 -2.43 27.74 14.30
N PRO A 235 -1.52 28.57 14.84
CA PRO A 235 -1.51 30.00 14.56
C PRO A 235 -1.39 30.24 13.04
N LYS A 236 -1.91 31.39 12.58
CA LYS A 236 -1.79 31.80 11.18
C LYS A 236 -0.32 31.96 10.79
N CYS A 237 0.00 31.58 9.56
CA CYS A 237 1.32 31.80 8.97
C CYS A 237 1.19 32.87 7.88
N GLY A 238 1.72 34.07 8.12
CA GLY A 238 1.41 35.25 7.31
C GLY A 238 -0.10 35.44 7.16
N SER A 239 -0.59 35.43 5.91
CA SER A 239 -2.01 35.57 5.59
C SER A 239 -2.79 34.24 5.58
N ILE A 240 -2.14 33.08 5.74
CA ILE A 240 -2.77 31.76 5.60
C ILE A 240 -3.19 31.23 6.97
N GLU A 241 -4.47 30.88 7.11
CA GLU A 241 -4.96 30.12 8.26
C GLU A 241 -4.56 28.65 8.15
N VAL A 242 -4.10 28.05 9.26
CA VAL A 242 -3.63 26.66 9.29
C VAL A 242 -4.66 25.79 10.04
N PRO A 243 -5.63 25.19 9.33
CA PRO A 243 -6.67 24.36 9.93
C PRO A 243 -6.13 23.00 10.37
N TYR A 244 -6.69 22.47 11.45
CA TYR A 244 -6.51 21.07 11.83
C TYR A 244 -6.92 20.15 10.64
N PRO A 245 -6.14 19.10 10.28
CA PRO A 245 -5.04 18.50 11.04
C PRO A 245 -3.65 19.11 10.83
N LEU A 246 -3.48 20.10 9.95
CA LEU A 246 -2.15 20.61 9.58
C LEU A 246 -1.39 21.14 10.80
N SER A 247 -0.12 20.76 10.94
CA SER A 247 0.74 21.07 12.08
C SER A 247 1.94 21.92 11.65
N THR A 248 2.14 23.09 12.24
CA THR A 248 3.36 23.92 12.05
C THR A 248 4.44 23.67 13.10
N ASN A 249 4.07 23.12 14.25
CA ASN A 249 4.96 22.81 15.36
C ASN A 249 4.32 21.73 16.25
N ASP A 250 5.08 21.20 17.21
CA ASP A 250 4.67 20.02 17.99
C ASP A 250 3.54 20.32 19.00
N ASN A 251 3.18 21.59 19.17
CA ASN A 251 2.14 22.05 20.11
C ASN A 251 0.78 22.32 19.44
N CYS A 252 0.66 22.18 18.11
CA CYS A 252 -0.60 22.41 17.37
C CYS A 252 -0.73 21.49 16.14
N GLY A 253 -1.98 21.20 15.76
CA GLY A 253 -2.26 20.22 14.69
C GLY A 253 -1.82 18.79 15.04
N ASP A 254 -1.87 17.90 14.06
CA ASP A 254 -1.37 16.52 14.15
C ASP A 254 0.02 16.43 13.47
N PRO A 255 1.09 15.99 14.16
CA PRO A 255 2.44 15.93 13.62
C PRO A 255 2.60 15.14 12.30
N ARG A 256 1.67 14.23 11.96
CA ARG A 256 1.66 13.51 10.68
C ARG A 256 1.39 14.42 9.48
N TYR A 257 0.79 15.59 9.69
CA TYR A 257 0.40 16.56 8.68
C TYR A 257 1.31 17.80 8.75
N ARG A 258 2.62 17.56 8.89
CA ARG A 258 3.61 18.61 9.10
C ARG A 258 3.71 19.53 7.89
N VAL A 259 3.57 20.82 8.16
CA VAL A 259 3.87 21.95 7.28
C VAL A 259 4.85 22.87 8.01
N TYR A 260 5.59 23.68 7.28
CA TYR A 260 6.62 24.55 7.84
C TYR A 260 6.21 26.01 7.64
N CYS A 261 6.27 26.82 8.68
CA CYS A 261 6.07 28.26 8.59
C CYS A 261 7.41 28.95 8.85
N GLU A 262 7.96 29.62 7.84
CA GLU A 262 9.22 30.35 7.95
C GLU A 262 9.05 31.73 7.30
N ASN A 263 9.39 32.80 8.04
CA ASN A 263 9.27 34.20 7.60
C ASN A 263 7.89 34.53 6.97
N ASP A 264 6.81 34.13 7.65
CA ASP A 264 5.41 34.25 7.19
C ASP A 264 5.06 33.54 5.87
N VAL A 265 5.96 32.68 5.37
CA VAL A 265 5.73 31.81 4.22
C VAL A 265 5.45 30.40 4.72
N LEU A 266 4.23 29.90 4.46
CA LEU A 266 3.86 28.52 4.71
C LEU A 266 4.37 27.62 3.57
N GLN A 267 4.98 26.49 3.91
CA GLN A 267 5.72 25.62 3.01
C GLN A 267 5.48 24.14 3.33
N LEU A 268 5.64 23.28 2.34
CA LEU A 268 5.65 21.83 2.47
C LEU A 268 7.04 21.29 2.06
N LEU A 269 7.64 20.47 2.90
CA LEU A 269 8.87 19.76 2.58
C LEU A 269 8.56 18.52 1.75
N SER A 270 9.23 18.37 0.60
CA SER A 270 9.26 17.13 -0.17
C SER A 270 10.32 16.17 0.39
N ALA A 271 10.10 14.86 0.24
CA ALA A 271 11.08 13.81 0.53
C ALA A 271 12.43 14.00 -0.20
N GLY A 272 12.45 14.75 -1.31
CA GLY A 272 13.68 15.13 -2.03
C GLY A 272 14.47 16.28 -1.38
N GLY A 273 14.02 16.81 -0.23
CA GLY A 273 14.67 17.91 0.49
C GLY A 273 14.33 19.32 -0.02
N PHE A 274 13.41 19.46 -0.98
CA PHE A 274 12.98 20.76 -1.52
C PHE A 274 11.71 21.27 -0.82
N TYR A 275 11.66 22.55 -0.50
CA TYR A 275 10.50 23.20 0.11
C TYR A 275 9.63 23.90 -0.94
N TYR A 276 8.33 23.59 -0.95
CA TYR A 276 7.36 24.17 -1.87
C TYR A 276 6.41 25.08 -1.10
N LYS A 277 6.24 26.34 -1.54
CA LYS A 277 5.33 27.29 -0.90
C LYS A 277 3.88 26.82 -1.04
N ILE A 278 3.13 26.81 0.06
CA ILE A 278 1.68 26.60 0.04
C ILE A 278 1.03 27.92 -0.40
N ILE A 279 0.26 27.86 -1.48
CA ILE A 279 -0.48 29.00 -2.05
C ILE A 279 -1.86 29.13 -1.38
N SER A 280 -2.56 28.01 -1.21
CA SER A 280 -3.92 28.00 -0.66
C SER A 280 -4.24 26.68 0.05
N ILE A 281 -5.19 26.73 0.98
CA ILE A 281 -5.68 25.59 1.76
C ILE A 281 -7.21 25.64 1.75
N ASN A 282 -7.84 24.50 1.42
CA ASN A 282 -9.29 24.31 1.45
C ASN A 282 -9.60 23.18 2.46
N PRO A 283 -9.91 23.50 3.73
CA PRO A 283 -10.17 22.50 4.76
C PRO A 283 -11.40 21.65 4.45
N SER A 284 -12.46 22.24 3.87
CA SER A 284 -13.72 21.57 3.57
C SER A 284 -13.62 20.43 2.55
N SER A 285 -12.55 20.40 1.74
CA SER A 285 -12.28 19.34 0.76
C SER A 285 -11.00 18.56 1.04
N TYR A 286 -10.33 18.83 2.17
CA TYR A 286 -9.03 18.27 2.55
C TYR A 286 -7.95 18.43 1.47
N ARG A 287 -7.87 19.63 0.88
CA ARG A 287 -6.94 19.96 -0.23
C ARG A 287 -6.13 21.21 0.05
N LEU A 288 -4.89 21.21 -0.42
CA LEU A 288 -4.02 22.40 -0.48
C LEU A 288 -3.35 22.47 -1.84
N VAL A 289 -2.91 23.65 -2.25
CA VAL A 289 -2.16 23.85 -3.49
C VAL A 289 -0.79 24.39 -3.13
N ILE A 290 0.26 23.69 -3.55
CA ILE A 290 1.65 24.18 -3.50
C ILE A 290 2.03 24.83 -4.82
N SER A 291 2.98 25.75 -4.80
CA SER A 291 3.58 26.34 -6.00
C SER A 291 4.36 25.28 -6.79
N PRO A 292 4.34 25.30 -8.14
CA PRO A 292 5.30 24.54 -8.92
C PRO A 292 6.73 25.04 -8.65
N PRO A 293 7.77 24.24 -8.97
CA PRO A 293 9.14 24.71 -8.88
C PRO A 293 9.37 25.87 -9.87
N LEU A 294 10.32 26.75 -9.56
CA LEU A 294 10.69 27.84 -10.45
C LEU A 294 11.48 27.29 -11.64
N ILE A 295 11.14 27.74 -12.85
CA ILE A 295 11.98 27.55 -14.04
C ILE A 295 12.60 28.93 -14.34
N PRO A 296 13.93 29.11 -14.17
CA PRO A 296 14.59 30.38 -14.47
C PRO A 296 14.46 30.74 -15.95
N LYS A 297 14.27 32.04 -16.24
CA LYS A 297 14.13 32.57 -17.60
C LYS A 297 15.31 32.15 -18.49
N ASP A 298 15.00 31.83 -19.75
CA ASP A 298 15.95 31.35 -20.77
C ASP A 298 16.70 30.06 -20.40
N THR A 299 16.20 29.29 -19.42
CA THR A 299 16.65 27.94 -19.10
C THR A 299 15.49 26.94 -19.20
N CYS A 300 15.79 25.64 -19.23
CA CYS A 300 14.78 24.57 -19.12
C CYS A 300 15.12 23.59 -17.99
N TYR A 301 15.41 24.12 -16.82
CA TYR A 301 15.71 23.36 -15.61
C TYR A 301 14.80 23.83 -14.47
N SER A 302 14.09 22.91 -13.81
CA SER A 302 13.30 23.27 -12.63
C SER A 302 14.20 23.37 -11.40
N SER A 303 13.86 24.27 -10.47
CA SER A 303 14.63 24.51 -9.25
C SER A 303 14.80 23.28 -8.34
N ASP A 304 13.93 22.28 -8.50
CA ASP A 304 13.92 21.01 -7.75
C ASP A 304 14.57 19.84 -8.52
N LEU A 305 15.22 20.09 -9.66
CA LEU A 305 15.85 19.04 -10.47
C LEU A 305 16.94 18.26 -9.72
N THR A 306 17.72 18.92 -8.87
CA THR A 306 18.73 18.29 -8.00
C THR A 306 18.11 17.37 -6.95
N SER A 307 16.86 17.62 -6.57
CA SER A 307 16.04 16.79 -5.68
C SER A 307 15.28 15.67 -6.40
N GLY A 308 15.37 15.61 -7.74
CA GLY A 308 14.65 14.63 -8.57
C GLY A 308 13.17 14.96 -8.84
N GLY A 309 12.74 16.19 -8.52
CA GLY A 309 11.35 16.63 -8.59
C GLY A 309 10.54 16.37 -7.32
N PHE A 310 9.27 16.77 -7.33
CA PHE A 310 8.38 16.63 -6.18
C PHE A 310 8.11 15.17 -5.82
N THR A 311 8.43 14.78 -4.58
CA THR A 311 8.15 13.44 -4.03
C THR A 311 7.58 13.55 -2.60
N LEU A 312 6.57 12.75 -2.30
CA LEU A 312 5.97 12.58 -0.97
C LEU A 312 6.55 11.32 -0.31
N ASP A 313 6.96 11.42 0.96
CA ASP A 313 7.41 10.28 1.77
C ASP A 313 6.36 9.18 1.85
N ASP A 314 6.74 7.90 1.89
CA ASP A 314 5.80 6.77 1.84
C ASP A 314 4.80 6.75 3.02
N ASP A 315 5.15 7.31 4.17
CA ASP A 315 4.28 7.45 5.34
C ASP A 315 3.43 8.75 5.36
N SER A 316 3.64 9.67 4.41
CA SER A 316 2.89 10.95 4.39
C SER A 316 1.39 10.74 4.09
N PRO A 317 0.49 11.46 4.79
CA PRO A 317 -0.96 11.38 4.58
C PRO A 317 -1.44 12.15 3.33
N PHE A 318 -0.53 12.86 2.64
CA PHE A 318 -0.81 13.59 1.41
C PHE A 318 -0.71 12.68 0.18
N ASN A 319 -1.50 12.99 -0.84
CA ASN A 319 -1.43 12.42 -2.18
C ASN A 319 -1.60 13.55 -3.22
N ILE A 320 -0.96 13.41 -4.37
CA ILE A 320 -1.14 14.32 -5.51
C ILE A 320 -2.52 14.07 -6.12
N SER A 321 -3.31 15.13 -6.25
CA SER A 321 -4.67 15.09 -6.82
C SER A 321 -4.65 14.76 -8.32
N THR A 322 -5.71 14.10 -8.79
CA THR A 322 -5.96 13.86 -10.23
C THR A 322 -6.43 15.12 -10.98
N ARG A 323 -6.72 16.22 -10.28
CA ARG A 323 -7.03 17.53 -10.89
C ARG A 323 -5.79 18.27 -11.42
N ASN A 324 -4.59 17.74 -11.18
CA ASN A 324 -3.34 18.32 -11.68
C ASN A 324 -3.09 17.89 -13.13
N THR A 325 -2.86 18.85 -14.01
CA THR A 325 -2.29 18.62 -15.33
C THR A 325 -0.82 19.03 -15.31
N VAL A 326 0.04 18.03 -15.18
CA VAL A 326 1.50 18.21 -15.16
C VAL A 326 2.05 18.22 -16.58
N MET A 327 2.91 19.19 -16.84
CA MET A 327 3.59 19.44 -18.11
C MET A 327 5.09 19.20 -17.90
N LEU A 328 5.67 18.30 -18.68
CA LEU A 328 7.08 17.92 -18.65
C LEU A 328 7.82 18.58 -19.81
N LEU A 329 9.00 19.12 -19.54
CA LEU A 329 9.75 20.00 -20.43
C LEU A 329 11.21 19.51 -20.60
N ASN A 330 11.78 19.73 -21.78
CA ASN A 330 13.09 19.24 -22.19
C ASN A 330 13.30 17.75 -21.86
N CYS A 331 12.45 16.93 -22.47
CA CYS A 331 12.42 15.50 -22.30
C CYS A 331 13.31 14.75 -23.31
N SER A 332 13.79 13.57 -22.92
CA SER A 332 14.34 12.56 -23.83
C SER A 332 13.25 11.60 -24.30
N GLU A 333 13.34 11.08 -25.53
CA GLU A 333 12.37 10.16 -26.16
C GLU A 333 12.04 8.92 -25.31
N ASN A 334 12.91 8.55 -24.36
CA ASN A 334 12.70 7.47 -23.39
C ASN A 334 11.42 7.60 -22.53
N ILE A 335 10.75 8.77 -22.49
CA ILE A 335 9.50 8.97 -21.74
C ILE A 335 8.22 8.55 -22.48
N LEU A 336 8.29 8.23 -23.78
CA LEU A 336 7.14 7.91 -24.64
C LEU A 336 6.39 6.62 -24.27
N LEU A 337 6.86 5.89 -23.25
CA LEU A 337 6.19 4.72 -22.67
C LEU A 337 5.01 5.06 -21.72
N SER A 338 4.79 6.35 -21.42
CA SER A 338 3.69 6.82 -20.55
C SER A 338 2.54 7.40 -21.38
N PRO A 339 1.28 7.46 -20.86
CA PRO A 339 0.14 8.03 -21.57
C PRO A 339 0.21 9.57 -21.57
N LEU A 340 1.08 10.08 -22.43
CA LEU A 340 1.43 11.49 -22.56
C LEU A 340 0.97 12.02 -23.93
N ASN A 341 0.60 13.30 -23.96
CA ASN A 341 0.37 14.03 -25.19
C ASN A 341 1.49 15.06 -25.40
N CYS A 342 2.33 14.76 -26.40
CA CYS A 342 3.48 15.55 -26.83
C CYS A 342 3.26 16.21 -28.21
N SER A 343 2.00 16.34 -28.65
CA SER A 343 1.66 16.94 -29.94
C SER A 343 1.99 18.43 -29.99
N SER A 344 2.16 18.98 -31.19
CA SER A 344 2.36 20.43 -31.39
C SER A 344 1.19 21.29 -30.87
N SER A 345 -0.02 20.73 -30.79
CA SER A 345 -1.22 21.35 -30.20
C SER A 345 -1.41 21.06 -28.69
N SER A 346 -0.38 20.58 -28.00
CA SER A 346 -0.45 20.24 -26.58
C SER A 346 -0.43 21.46 -25.67
N LEU A 347 -1.01 21.34 -24.47
CA LEU A 347 -1.00 22.40 -23.44
C LEU A 347 0.42 22.85 -23.08
N CYS A 348 1.38 21.93 -23.08
CA CYS A 348 2.77 22.26 -22.77
C CYS A 348 3.40 23.13 -23.86
N ARG A 349 2.99 22.98 -25.14
CA ARG A 349 3.50 23.84 -26.21
C ARG A 349 2.94 25.26 -26.14
N LEU A 350 1.67 25.40 -25.75
CA LEU A 350 1.08 26.71 -25.41
C LEU A 350 1.84 27.39 -24.26
N PHE A 351 2.27 26.63 -23.24
CA PHE A 351 3.10 27.15 -22.15
C PHE A 351 4.47 27.67 -22.65
N GLU A 352 5.18 26.91 -23.50
CA GLU A 352 6.45 27.35 -24.09
C GLU A 352 6.31 28.63 -24.94
N GLU A 353 5.19 28.79 -25.64
CA GLU A 353 4.92 29.91 -26.54
C GLU A 353 4.43 31.17 -25.82
N GLN A 354 3.59 31.04 -24.79
CA GLN A 354 2.87 32.17 -24.19
C GLN A 354 3.37 32.57 -22.79
N VAL A 355 4.24 31.79 -22.16
CA VAL A 355 4.74 32.05 -20.79
C VAL A 355 6.26 32.21 -20.77
N GLU A 356 6.77 33.26 -20.13
CA GLU A 356 8.22 33.53 -20.06
C GLU A 356 9.02 32.39 -19.41
N ALA A 357 8.45 31.71 -18.41
CA ALA A 357 9.09 30.55 -17.77
C ALA A 357 9.21 29.32 -18.71
N GLY A 358 8.47 29.30 -19.82
CA GLY A 358 8.54 28.26 -20.85
C GLY A 358 9.42 28.62 -22.05
N SER A 359 9.86 29.88 -22.20
CA SER A 359 10.60 30.33 -23.40
C SER A 359 11.91 29.57 -23.60
N GLY A 360 12.62 29.27 -22.52
CA GLY A 360 13.88 28.53 -22.52
C GLY A 360 13.76 27.04 -22.87
N CYS A 361 12.55 26.50 -22.93
CA CYS A 361 12.27 25.10 -23.29
C CYS A 361 11.93 24.91 -24.78
N ARG A 362 11.69 26.00 -25.52
CA ARG A 362 11.24 25.98 -26.92
C ARG A 362 12.15 25.12 -27.80
N GLY A 363 11.53 24.30 -28.64
CA GLY A 363 12.24 23.42 -29.58
C GLY A 363 12.72 22.09 -28.98
N THR A 364 12.54 21.87 -27.66
CA THR A 364 12.77 20.57 -27.03
C THR A 364 11.51 19.69 -27.08
N LEU A 365 11.64 18.41 -26.69
CA LEU A 365 10.49 17.52 -26.52
C LEU A 365 9.71 17.93 -25.26
N CYS A 366 8.45 18.25 -25.47
CA CYS A 366 7.51 18.75 -24.48
C CYS A 366 6.29 17.82 -24.45
N CYS A 367 5.81 17.46 -23.26
CA CYS A 367 4.66 16.57 -23.09
C CYS A 367 3.78 16.99 -21.92
N HIS A 368 2.49 16.63 -21.92
CA HIS A 368 1.65 16.69 -20.72
C HIS A 368 0.93 15.38 -20.46
N PHE A 369 0.59 15.12 -19.20
CA PHE A 369 -0.22 13.97 -18.81
C PHE A 369 -1.66 14.14 -19.29
N LEU A 370 -2.25 13.07 -19.85
CA LEU A 370 -3.68 13.04 -20.16
C LEU A 370 -4.50 13.01 -18.87
N LYS A 371 -5.71 13.60 -18.89
CA LYS A 371 -6.56 13.78 -17.70
C LYS A 371 -6.92 12.48 -16.95
N ASP A 372 -6.96 11.36 -17.67
CA ASP A 372 -7.23 10.01 -17.15
C ASP A 372 -5.97 9.11 -17.10
N SER A 373 -4.78 9.68 -17.29
CA SER A 373 -3.52 8.93 -17.24
C SER A 373 -3.08 8.65 -15.80
N SER A 374 -2.39 7.51 -15.61
CA SER A 374 -1.86 7.08 -14.32
C SER A 374 -0.60 7.89 -13.95
N MET A 375 -0.77 9.15 -13.57
CA MET A 375 0.28 9.90 -12.87
C MET A 375 0.44 9.32 -11.46
N THR A 376 1.67 9.05 -11.03
CA THR A 376 1.89 8.49 -9.69
C THR A 376 1.50 9.49 -8.61
N SER A 377 0.48 9.16 -7.81
CA SER A 377 -0.10 9.98 -6.72
C SER A 377 0.88 10.40 -5.61
N ARG A 378 2.16 10.01 -5.71
CA ARG A 378 3.22 10.26 -4.73
C ARG A 378 4.40 11.06 -5.27
N ARG A 379 4.57 11.19 -6.59
CA ARG A 379 5.74 11.89 -7.16
C ARG A 379 5.58 12.35 -8.60
N ILE A 380 6.19 13.50 -8.89
CA ILE A 380 6.47 14.04 -10.22
C ILE A 380 7.99 14.02 -10.39
N ARG A 381 8.48 13.30 -11.40
CA ARG A 381 9.92 13.00 -11.56
C ARG A 381 10.55 13.86 -12.64
N VAL A 382 11.65 14.54 -12.29
CA VAL A 382 12.59 15.13 -13.24
C VAL A 382 14.00 14.61 -12.98
N ARG A 383 14.79 14.47 -14.05
CA ARG A 383 16.19 14.03 -14.02
C ARG A 383 16.86 14.30 -15.35
N VAL A 384 18.17 14.48 -15.35
CA VAL A 384 18.98 14.44 -16.58
C VAL A 384 18.80 13.07 -17.27
N GLY A 385 18.58 13.08 -18.59
CA GLY A 385 18.21 11.89 -19.36
C GLY A 385 16.75 11.42 -19.22
N GLY A 386 15.94 12.14 -18.43
CA GLY A 386 14.48 12.06 -18.41
C GLY A 386 13.90 13.34 -18.99
N CYS A 387 13.16 14.09 -18.18
CA CYS A 387 12.81 15.50 -18.42
C CYS A 387 13.51 16.36 -17.37
N THR A 388 13.97 17.56 -17.72
CA THR A 388 14.77 18.41 -16.82
C THR A 388 13.99 19.52 -16.13
N ALA A 389 12.77 19.81 -16.59
CA ALA A 389 11.85 20.71 -15.91
C ALA A 389 10.41 20.20 -15.99
N TYR A 390 9.55 20.70 -15.10
CA TYR A 390 8.11 20.52 -15.20
C TYR A 390 7.37 21.72 -14.60
N THR A 391 6.12 21.88 -15.00
CA THR A 391 5.15 22.77 -14.36
C THR A 391 3.82 22.04 -14.18
N SER A 392 2.89 22.62 -13.43
CA SER A 392 1.59 22.03 -13.15
C SER A 392 0.50 23.10 -13.10
N VAL A 393 -0.68 22.74 -13.60
CA VAL A 393 -1.90 23.57 -13.56
C VAL A 393 -3.02 22.76 -12.92
N VAL A 394 -3.80 23.39 -12.06
CA VAL A 394 -4.92 22.76 -11.34
C VAL A 394 -6.25 23.03 -12.06
N ASP A 395 -7.04 21.97 -12.24
CA ASP A 395 -8.44 21.99 -12.71
C ASP A 395 -8.69 22.53 -14.13
N ILE A 396 -7.68 22.48 -15.00
CA ILE A 396 -7.79 22.94 -16.40
C ILE A 396 -8.88 22.18 -17.18
N ARG A 397 -9.57 22.92 -18.04
CA ARG A 397 -10.65 22.45 -18.92
C ARG A 397 -10.24 22.61 -20.39
N PRO A 398 -10.77 21.77 -21.30
CA PRO A 398 -10.51 21.93 -22.72
C PRO A 398 -11.03 23.29 -23.22
N GLY A 399 -10.13 24.12 -23.75
CA GLY A 399 -10.44 25.47 -24.25
C GLY A 399 -10.15 26.63 -23.31
N ASP A 400 -9.64 26.39 -22.10
CA ASP A 400 -9.23 27.47 -21.18
C ASP A 400 -8.04 28.27 -21.73
N SER A 401 -8.19 29.59 -21.79
CA SER A 401 -7.13 30.56 -22.13
C SER A 401 -5.96 30.54 -21.13
N ILE A 402 -4.75 30.86 -21.58
CA ILE A 402 -3.53 30.86 -20.74
C ILE A 402 -3.70 31.71 -19.47
N ASP A 403 -4.37 32.86 -19.57
CA ASP A 403 -4.56 33.82 -18.48
C ASP A 403 -5.46 33.30 -17.34
N SER A 404 -6.24 32.25 -17.59
CA SER A 404 -7.10 31.62 -16.57
C SER A 404 -6.47 30.37 -15.93
N TRP A 405 -5.21 30.05 -16.23
CA TRP A 405 -4.55 28.84 -15.71
C TRP A 405 -4.09 29.03 -14.27
N ASN A 406 -4.59 28.17 -13.37
CA ASN A 406 -4.21 28.14 -11.97
C ASN A 406 -2.93 27.31 -11.76
N TYR A 407 -1.76 27.94 -11.89
CA TYR A 407 -0.47 27.27 -11.66
C TYR A 407 -0.33 26.76 -10.22
N GLY A 408 -0.06 25.47 -10.08
CA GLY A 408 -0.03 24.81 -8.78
C GLY A 408 -0.03 23.29 -8.87
N ILE A 409 0.32 22.65 -7.76
CA ILE A 409 0.17 21.21 -7.53
C ILE A 409 -0.82 21.06 -6.37
N GLU A 410 -2.04 20.64 -6.67
CA GLU A 410 -3.06 20.31 -5.68
C GLU A 410 -2.72 18.97 -5.00
N LEU A 411 -2.55 19.00 -3.69
CA LEU A 411 -2.44 17.82 -2.85
C LEU A 411 -3.73 17.64 -2.07
N GLN A 412 -4.17 16.38 -1.95
CA GLN A 412 -5.26 15.97 -1.08
C GLN A 412 -4.69 15.19 0.10
N TRP A 413 -5.13 15.49 1.32
CA TRP A 413 -4.79 14.69 2.50
C TRP A 413 -5.97 13.82 2.94
N LEU A 414 -5.67 12.69 3.56
CA LEU A 414 -6.68 11.87 4.24
C LEU A 414 -7.07 12.56 5.56
N PRO A 415 -8.35 12.58 5.97
CA PRO A 415 -8.70 13.09 7.30
C PRO A 415 -8.08 12.21 8.41
N PRO A 416 -7.77 12.78 9.60
CA PRO A 416 -7.24 12.00 10.72
C PRO A 416 -8.31 11.03 11.26
N ASN A 417 -7.89 9.78 11.52
CA ASN A 417 -8.73 8.69 12.06
C ASN A 417 -9.00 8.81 13.56
#